data_AF-A0A8H4K962-F1
#
_entry.id   AF-A0A8H4K962-F1
#
_cell.length_a   1.000
_cell.length_b   1.000
_cell.length_c   1.000
_cell.angle_alpha   90.00
_cell.angle_beta   90.00
_cell.angle_gamma   90.00
#
_symmetry.space_group_name_H-M   'P 1'
#
loop_
_entity.id
_entity.type
_entity.pdbx_description
1 polymer ?
#
loop_
_entity_poly.entity_id
_entity_poly.type
_entity_poly.pdbx_seq_one_letter_code
_entity_poly.pdbx_strand_id
1 'polypeptide(L)'
;MKKPISSVDYFKRVGNTAGNQKKLQRLADIYGEKNIEIVEKDNILHITTGASTHQQVKGIWAGKNLRAIMEEIGLMKDWEYCRGGKPSAA
;
A
#
# COMPACT_ATOMS: atom_id res chain seq x y z
N MET A 1 -5.18 -6.92 -25.82
CA MET A 1 -5.15 -7.35 -24.41
C MET A 1 -4.67 -6.18 -23.56
N LYS A 2 -5.53 -5.59 -22.73
CA LYS A 2 -5.11 -4.49 -21.82
C LYS A 2 -4.32 -5.12 -20.67
N LYS A 3 -3.05 -4.75 -20.50
CA LYS A 3 -2.22 -5.19 -19.37
C LYS A 3 -2.92 -4.80 -18.06
N PRO A 4 -2.90 -5.66 -17.02
CA PRO A 4 -3.36 -5.25 -15.70
C PRO A 4 -2.56 -4.02 -15.25
N ILE A 5 -3.26 -2.99 -14.78
CA ILE A 5 -2.63 -1.80 -14.20
C ILE A 5 -2.44 -2.12 -12.71
N SER A 6 -1.21 -2.48 -12.34
CA SER A 6 -0.79 -2.54 -10.94
C SER A 6 -0.06 -1.23 -10.59
N SER A 7 -0.45 -0.60 -9.49
CA SER A 7 0.31 0.51 -8.89
C SER A 7 1.21 -0.06 -7.81
N VAL A 8 2.46 0.41 -7.80
CA VAL A 8 3.44 0.04 -6.78
C VAL A 8 3.87 1.31 -6.06
N ASP A 9 3.65 1.33 -4.75
CA ASP A 9 3.96 2.46 -3.89
C ASP A 9 4.96 2.02 -2.81
N TYR A 10 5.99 2.84 -2.60
CA TYR A 10 7.04 2.59 -1.63
C TYR A 10 6.98 3.61 -0.50
N PHE A 11 7.20 3.14 0.71
CA PHE A 11 7.26 3.97 1.90
C PHE A 11 8.50 3.61 2.71
N LYS A 12 9.18 4.63 3.24
CA LYS A 12 10.32 4.47 4.14
C LYS A 12 9.83 4.58 5.58
N ARG A 13 10.31 3.70 6.46
CA ARG A 13 10.06 3.79 7.89
C ARG A 13 10.69 5.08 8.44
N VAL A 14 9.89 5.90 9.10
CA VAL A 14 10.34 7.13 9.79
C VAL A 14 9.99 7.12 11.28
N GLY A 15 9.08 6.24 11.71
CA GLY A 15 8.65 6.11 13.10
C GLY A 15 8.78 4.69 13.65
N ASN A 16 8.12 4.45 14.78
CA ASN A 16 8.11 3.15 15.43
C ASN A 16 6.99 2.27 14.85
N THR A 17 7.36 1.16 14.22
CA THR A 17 6.39 0.25 13.59
C THR A 17 5.88 -0.85 14.52
N ALA A 18 6.32 -0.87 15.78
CA ALA A 18 5.79 -1.80 16.77
C ALA A 18 4.26 -1.67 16.86
N GLY A 19 3.55 -2.73 16.46
CA GLY A 19 2.08 -2.77 16.46
C GLY A 19 1.40 -2.30 15.17
N ASN A 20 2.14 -1.91 14.13
CA ASN A 20 1.56 -1.51 12.84
C ASN A 20 0.91 -2.67 12.07
N GLN A 21 1.17 -3.92 12.47
CA GLN A 21 0.51 -5.10 11.89
C GLN A 21 -1.02 -4.98 11.84
N LYS A 22 -1.66 -4.45 12.90
CA LYS A 22 -3.13 -4.26 12.89
C LYS A 22 -3.58 -3.22 11.87
N LYS A 23 -2.79 -2.16 11.67
CA LYS A 23 -3.08 -1.12 10.67
C LYS A 23 -2.86 -1.65 9.26
N LEU A 24 -1.79 -2.41 9.03
CA LEU A 24 -1.51 -3.07 7.75
C LEU A 24 -2.58 -4.11 7.40
N GLN A 25 -3.05 -4.90 8.36
CA GLN A 25 -4.18 -5.81 8.16
C GLN A 25 -5.45 -5.03 7.78
N ARG A 26 -5.77 -3.96 8.50
CA ARG A 26 -6.92 -3.10 8.16
C ARG A 26 -6.80 -2.48 6.76
N LEU A 27 -5.59 -2.14 6.34
CA LEU A 27 -5.33 -1.70 4.97
C LEU A 27 -5.62 -2.83 3.97
N ALA A 28 -5.20 -4.05 4.28
CA ALA A 28 -5.48 -5.23 3.47
C ALA A 28 -6.99 -5.56 3.41
N ASP A 29 -7.73 -5.41 4.51
CA ASP A 29 -9.19 -5.56 4.55
C ASP A 29 -9.91 -4.50 3.69
N ILE A 30 -9.48 -3.23 3.79
CA ILE A 30 -10.03 -2.14 2.97
C ILE A 30 -9.79 -2.41 1.49
N TYR A 31 -8.62 -2.96 1.15
CA TYR A 31 -8.23 -3.29 -0.22
C TYR A 31 -8.75 -4.66 -0.74
N GLY A 32 -9.14 -5.54 0.18
CA GLY A 32 -9.29 -6.96 -0.06
C GLY A 32 -7.92 -7.62 -0.25
N GLU A 33 -7.62 -8.64 0.56
CA GLU A 33 -6.32 -9.32 0.63
C GLU A 33 -5.84 -9.90 -0.72
N LYS A 34 -6.76 -10.09 -1.69
CA LYS A 34 -6.44 -10.57 -3.04
C LYS A 34 -6.04 -9.46 -4.03
N ASN A 35 -6.25 -8.19 -3.67
CA ASN A 35 -6.00 -7.03 -4.54
C ASN A 35 -4.85 -6.14 -4.05
N ILE A 36 -4.26 -6.49 -2.92
CA ILE A 36 -3.15 -5.76 -2.31
C ILE A 36 -2.09 -6.74 -1.82
N GLU A 37 -0.85 -6.42 -2.13
CA GLU A 37 0.31 -7.09 -1.56
C GLU A 37 1.07 -6.05 -0.74
N ILE A 38 1.32 -6.36 0.54
CA ILE A 38 2.04 -5.51 1.47
C ILE A 38 3.29 -6.28 1.89
N VAL A 39 4.47 -5.78 1.52
CA VAL A 39 5.76 -6.37 1.85
C VAL A 39 6.58 -5.37 2.65
N GLU A 40 7.02 -5.75 3.84
CA GLU A 40 7.92 -4.95 4.65
C GLU A 40 9.32 -5.57 4.65
N LYS A 41 10.34 -4.83 4.20
CA LYS A 41 11.73 -5.29 4.15
C LYS A 41 12.71 -4.13 4.32
N ASP A 42 13.74 -4.31 5.13
CA ASP A 42 14.86 -3.34 5.27
C ASP A 42 14.39 -1.90 5.55
N ASN A 43 13.41 -1.71 6.44
CA ASN A 43 12.76 -0.42 6.74
C ASN A 43 11.99 0.21 5.57
N ILE A 44 11.65 -0.58 4.56
CA ILE A 44 10.86 -0.19 3.39
C ILE A 44 9.57 -0.97 3.40
N LEU A 45 8.45 -0.27 3.34
CA LEU A 45 7.14 -0.84 3.09
C LEU A 45 6.83 -0.69 1.60
N HIS A 46 6.60 -1.83 0.97
CA HIS A 46 6.26 -1.97 -0.44
C HIS A 46 4.80 -2.39 -0.52
N ILE A 47 3.96 -1.55 -1.14
CA ILE A 47 2.54 -1.83 -1.32
C ILE A 47 2.25 -1.90 -2.81
N THR A 48 1.89 -3.08 -3.29
CA THR A 48 1.38 -3.27 -4.64
C THR A 48 -0.13 -3.35 -4.56
N THR A 49 -0.82 -2.44 -5.25
CA THR A 49 -2.28 -2.51 -5.45
C THR A 49 -2.53 -2.91 -6.90
N GLY A 50 -3.24 -4.00 -7.11
CA GLY A 50 -3.42 -4.57 -8.44
C GLY A 50 -4.63 -5.49 -8.52
N ALA A 51 -5.47 -5.25 -9.54
CA ALA A 51 -6.60 -6.10 -9.88
C ALA A 51 -6.11 -7.42 -10.52
N SER A 52 -5.46 -8.27 -9.75
CA SER A 52 -5.33 -9.67 -10.13
C SER A 52 -6.73 -10.27 -10.08
N THR A 53 -7.19 -10.79 -11.22
CA THR A 53 -8.53 -11.39 -11.48
C THR A 53 -9.70 -10.39 -11.66
N HIS A 54 -9.87 -9.93 -12.89
CA HIS A 54 -11.14 -9.95 -13.64
C HIS A 54 -12.47 -9.49 -13.00
N GLN A 55 -12.43 -8.64 -11.97
CA GLN A 55 -13.54 -7.74 -11.69
C GLN A 55 -12.98 -6.33 -11.73
N GLN A 56 -13.23 -5.67 -12.87
CA GLN A 56 -13.58 -4.26 -12.80
C GLN A 56 -14.69 -4.16 -11.76
N VAL A 57 -14.33 -3.90 -10.51
CA VAL A 57 -15.28 -3.32 -9.57
C VAL A 57 -15.48 -1.90 -10.11
N LYS A 58 -16.36 -1.81 -11.12
CA LYS A 58 -16.81 -0.58 -11.75
C LYS A 58 -17.25 0.35 -10.62
N GLY A 59 -16.38 1.27 -10.22
CA GLY A 59 -16.72 2.37 -9.33
C GLY A 59 -16.00 2.46 -7.98
N ILE A 60 -15.34 1.41 -7.44
CA ILE A 60 -14.87 1.47 -6.03
C ILE A 60 -13.38 1.75 -5.86
N TRP A 61 -12.51 1.33 -6.80
CA TRP A 61 -11.05 1.46 -6.65
C TRP A 61 -10.44 2.64 -7.40
N ALA A 62 -11.15 3.20 -8.37
CA ALA A 62 -10.63 4.25 -9.24
C ALA A 62 -10.43 5.61 -8.53
N GLY A 63 -10.59 5.69 -7.21
CA GLY A 63 -10.45 6.95 -6.45
C GLY A 63 -10.02 6.81 -5.00
N LYS A 64 -9.77 5.60 -4.48
CA LYS A 64 -9.27 5.45 -3.11
C LYS A 64 -7.76 5.67 -3.11
N ASN A 65 -7.35 6.88 -2.74
CA ASN A 65 -5.95 7.25 -2.65
C ASN A 65 -5.30 6.47 -1.51
N LEU A 66 -4.41 5.51 -1.82
CA LEU A 66 -3.70 4.66 -0.85
C LEU A 66 -3.14 5.49 0.32
N ARG A 67 -2.55 6.64 0.00
CA ARG A 67 -1.97 7.55 1.00
C ARG A 67 -3.02 8.13 1.93
N ALA A 68 -4.20 8.51 1.44
CA ALA A 68 -5.27 9.03 2.27
C ALA A 68 -5.79 7.97 3.25
N ILE A 69 -5.90 6.71 2.81
CA ILE A 69 -6.28 5.61 3.71
C ILE A 69 -5.20 5.37 4.75
N MET A 70 -3.93 5.31 4.33
CA MET A 70 -2.80 5.15 5.25
C MET A 70 -2.72 6.31 6.26
N GLU A 71 -3.09 7.53 5.87
CA GLU A 71 -3.20 8.68 6.76
C GLU A 71 -4.35 8.50 7.76
N GLU A 72 -5.54 8.12 7.28
CA GLU A 72 -6.73 7.89 8.11
C GLU A 72 -6.51 6.82 9.19
N ILE A 73 -5.84 5.71 8.85
CA ILE A 73 -5.53 4.64 9.80
C ILE A 73 -4.24 4.88 10.60
N GLY A 74 -3.58 6.02 10.37
CA GLY A 74 -2.38 6.43 11.11
C GLY A 74 -1.11 5.64 10.80
N LEU A 75 -1.00 5.03 9.61
CA LEU A 75 0.24 4.45 9.09
C LEU A 75 1.22 5.53 8.65
N MET A 76 0.75 6.65 8.11
CA MET A 76 1.60 7.76 7.64
C MET A 76 2.41 8.44 8.77
N LYS A 77 2.11 8.16 10.04
CA LYS A 77 2.92 8.60 11.19
C LYS A 77 4.25 7.87 11.29
N ASP A 78 4.29 6.62 10.81
CA ASP A 78 5.44 5.72 10.93
C ASP A 78 6.11 5.44 9.57
N TRP A 79 5.43 5.82 8.48
CA TRP A 79 5.81 5.55 7.10
C TRP A 79 5.72 6.81 6.24
N GLU A 80 6.80 7.15 5.55
CA GLU A 80 6.88 8.30 4.64
C GLU A 80 6.90 7.85 3.18
N TYR A 81 6.12 8.51 2.33
CA TYR A 81 6.01 8.15 0.91
C TYR A 81 7.28 8.49 0.11
N CYS A 82 7.84 7.51 -0.61
CA CYS A 82 9.01 7.70 -1.47
C CYS A 82 8.61 8.18 -2.86
N ARG A 83 8.63 9.51 -3.09
CA ARG A 83 8.45 10.10 -4.43
C ARG A 83 9.67 9.79 -5.30
N GLY A 84 9.61 8.72 -6.10
CA GLY A 84 10.69 8.36 -7.04
C GLY A 84 10.95 6.87 -7.23
N GLY A 85 10.20 5.99 -6.56
CA GLY A 85 10.37 4.53 -6.65
C GLY A 85 11.02 3.94 -5.40
N LYS A 86 11.57 2.73 -5.53
CA LYS A 86 12.15 1.97 -4.41
C LYS A 86 13.30 2.78 -3.76
N PRO A 87 13.20 3.18 -2.49
CA PRO A 87 14.30 3.83 -1.81
C PRO A 87 15.49 2.85 -1.75
N SER A 88 16.70 3.35 -2.02
CA SER A 88 17.91 2.56 -1.83
C SER A 88 18.02 2.19 -0.35
N ALA A 89 18.15 0.90 -0.04
CA ALA A 89 18.48 0.47 1.31
C ALA A 89 19.88 1.03 1.61
N ALA A 90 19.96 1.94 2.57
CA ALA A 90 21.22 2.47 3.08
C ALA A 90 21.65 1.65 4.31
#